data_AF-A0A0T6LWU8-F1
#
_entry.id   AF-A0A0T6LWU8-F1
#
_cell.length_a   1.000
_cell.length_b   1.000
_cell.length_c   1.000
_cell.angle_alpha   90.00
_cell.angle_beta   90.00
_cell.angle_gamma   90.00
#
_symmetry.space_group_name_H-M   'P 1'
#
loop_
_entity.id
_entity.type
_entity.pdbx_description
1 polymer ?
#
loop_
_entity_poly.entity_id
_entity_poly.type
_entity_poly.pdbx_seq_one_letter_code
_entity_poly.pdbx_strand_id
1 'polypeptide(L)'
;MTAVCRGPEHTFGKQPRDSVRLLAGLGVEGDAHLGVTVQHRSRVAADPTQPNLRQVHLIHEELHQELRAAGFDVGPGEMGENVTTRGVGLLDLPTGTVLRLGADARVEITGLRNPCQQINDFQPGLLREVLGRDEQGRVVRRAGVMAVVLTEGVVRPGDPVEVILPPPPHRPLEKV
;
A
#
# COMPACT_ATOMS: atom_id res chain seq x y z
N MET A 1 -12.92 4.48 2.91
CA MET A 1 -12.16 3.58 2.01
C MET A 1 -13.11 2.93 1.01
N THR A 2 -12.63 2.50 -0.15
CA THR A 2 -13.49 2.00 -1.25
C THR A 2 -13.39 0.51 -1.47
N ALA A 3 -12.26 -0.13 -1.13
CA ALA A 3 -12.10 -1.57 -1.24
C ALA A 3 -11.06 -2.09 -0.25
N VAL A 4 -11.17 -3.37 0.08
CA VAL A 4 -10.17 -4.14 0.82
C VAL A 4 -9.90 -5.45 0.09
N CYS A 5 -8.64 -5.85 0.03
CA CYS A 5 -8.17 -6.95 -0.80
C CYS A 5 -7.15 -7.80 -0.05
N ARG A 6 -7.14 -9.11 -0.34
CA ARG A 6 -6.09 -10.04 0.11
C ARG A 6 -5.82 -11.11 -0.92
N GLY A 7 -4.60 -11.65 -0.91
CA GLY A 7 -4.21 -12.79 -1.72
C GLY A 7 -3.35 -13.76 -0.92
N PRO A 8 -3.71 -15.04 -0.79
CA PRO A 8 -2.93 -16.01 -0.02
C PRO A 8 -1.61 -16.42 -0.70
N GLU A 9 -1.48 -16.11 -2.00
CA GLU A 9 -0.31 -16.44 -2.80
C GLU A 9 0.49 -15.18 -3.15
N HIS A 10 1.79 -15.34 -3.44
CA HIS A 10 2.66 -14.25 -3.92
C HIS A 10 2.41 -13.94 -5.40
N THR A 11 1.15 -13.76 -5.79
CA THR A 11 0.74 -13.20 -7.07
C THR A 11 0.78 -11.67 -7.03
N PHE A 12 0.82 -11.03 -8.19
CA PHE A 12 0.88 -9.56 -8.27
C PHE A 12 -0.38 -8.90 -7.71
N GLY A 13 -1.55 -9.31 -8.21
CA GLY A 13 -2.85 -8.80 -7.75
C GLY A 13 -3.41 -9.54 -6.54
N LYS A 14 -4.42 -8.93 -5.92
CA LYS A 14 -5.19 -9.43 -4.78
C LYS A 14 -6.69 -9.38 -5.09
N GLN A 15 -7.46 -10.26 -4.47
CA GLN A 15 -8.91 -10.31 -4.68
C GLN A 15 -9.64 -9.38 -3.71
N PRO A 16 -10.62 -8.59 -4.17
CA PRO A 16 -11.54 -7.85 -3.31
C PRO A 16 -12.27 -8.75 -2.32
N ARG A 17 -12.54 -8.23 -1.12
CA ARG A 17 -13.28 -8.90 -0.05
C ARG A 17 -14.29 -7.95 0.58
N ASP A 18 -15.31 -8.51 1.20
CA ASP A 18 -16.26 -7.73 2.02
C ASP A 18 -15.61 -7.18 3.29
N SER A 19 -14.56 -7.85 3.77
CA SER A 19 -13.74 -7.42 4.90
C SER A 19 -12.37 -8.09 4.88
N VAL A 20 -11.40 -7.48 5.56
CA VAL A 20 -10.14 -8.14 5.95
C VAL A 20 -9.82 -7.85 7.41
N ARG A 21 -9.13 -8.76 8.09
CA ARG A 21 -8.63 -8.57 9.45
C ARG A 21 -7.17 -8.17 9.40
N LEU A 22 -6.85 -7.05 10.04
CA LEU A 22 -5.47 -6.63 10.29
C LEU A 22 -5.00 -7.22 11.62
N LEU A 23 -3.80 -7.78 11.63
CA LEU A 23 -3.14 -8.38 12.79
C LEU A 23 -1.92 -7.53 13.16
N ALA A 24 -1.88 -7.05 14.40
CA ALA A 24 -0.84 -6.15 14.88
C ALA A 24 0.55 -6.76 14.69
N GLY A 25 1.47 -6.00 14.10
CA GLY A 25 2.84 -6.44 13.80
C GLY A 25 2.98 -7.55 12.75
N LEU A 26 1.88 -7.99 12.11
CA LEU A 26 1.90 -9.10 11.15
C LEU A 26 1.39 -8.70 9.77
N GLY A 27 0.32 -7.89 9.68
CA GLY A 27 -0.31 -7.50 8.41
C GLY A 27 -1.71 -8.05 8.22
N VAL A 28 -2.08 -8.37 6.98
CA VAL A 28 -3.43 -8.80 6.62
C VAL A 28 -3.59 -10.31 6.79
N GLU A 29 -4.57 -10.74 7.60
CA GLU A 29 -4.86 -12.16 7.82
C GLU A 29 -5.17 -12.90 6.51
N GLY A 30 -4.41 -13.97 6.25
CA GLY A 30 -4.52 -14.78 5.03
C GLY A 30 -3.91 -14.13 3.78
N ASP A 31 -3.10 -13.10 3.93
CA ASP A 31 -2.29 -12.54 2.85
C ASP A 31 -0.89 -13.14 2.81
N ALA A 32 -0.35 -13.34 1.60
CA ALA A 32 1.01 -13.86 1.39
C ALA A 32 2.11 -13.00 2.03
N HIS A 33 1.83 -11.73 2.34
CA HIS A 33 2.79 -10.82 2.96
C HIS A 33 2.66 -10.75 4.49
N LEU A 34 1.84 -11.61 5.09
CA LEU A 34 1.68 -11.71 6.54
C LEU A 34 2.95 -12.24 7.20
N GLY A 35 3.48 -11.50 8.19
CA GLY A 35 4.58 -11.98 9.03
C GLY A 35 5.38 -10.85 9.66
N VAL A 36 6.13 -11.21 10.71
CA VAL A 36 7.01 -10.28 11.45
C VAL A 36 8.23 -9.84 10.65
N THR A 37 8.77 -10.72 9.81
CA THR A 37 9.91 -10.45 8.93
C THR A 37 9.48 -10.30 7.48
N VAL A 38 10.37 -9.76 6.65
CA VAL A 38 10.10 -9.55 5.22
C VAL A 38 9.57 -10.81 4.56
N GLN A 39 8.43 -10.69 3.87
CA GLN A 39 7.80 -11.81 3.16
C GLN A 39 8.01 -11.75 1.64
N HIS A 40 8.50 -10.61 1.12
CA HIS A 40 8.73 -10.45 -0.30
C HIS A 40 9.93 -11.29 -0.74
N ARG A 41 9.71 -12.26 -1.65
CA ARG A 41 10.69 -13.28 -2.07
C ARG A 41 12.09 -12.73 -2.38
N SER A 42 12.19 -11.61 -3.11
CA SER A 42 13.50 -11.02 -3.45
C SER A 42 14.27 -10.46 -2.26
N ARG A 43 13.58 -10.02 -1.20
CA ARG A 43 14.20 -9.49 0.02
C ARG A 43 14.50 -10.57 1.04
N VAL A 44 13.64 -11.59 1.12
CA VAL A 44 13.93 -12.83 1.87
C VAL A 44 15.25 -13.44 1.39
N ALA A 45 15.49 -13.46 0.09
CA ALA A 45 16.74 -13.94 -0.48
C ALA A 45 17.96 -13.06 -0.12
N ALA A 46 17.75 -11.77 0.16
CA ALA A 46 18.81 -10.85 0.55
C ALA A 46 19.13 -10.92 2.05
N ASP A 47 18.11 -10.81 2.90
CA ASP A 47 18.20 -11.05 4.34
C ASP A 47 16.79 -11.32 4.90
N PRO A 48 16.48 -12.55 5.33
CA PRO A 48 15.16 -12.95 5.81
C PRO A 48 14.85 -12.45 7.24
N THR A 49 15.81 -11.86 7.95
CA THR A 49 15.64 -11.41 9.34
C THR A 49 15.13 -9.97 9.46
N GLN A 50 15.13 -9.22 8.34
CA GLN A 50 14.66 -7.84 8.33
C GLN A 50 13.19 -7.72 8.76
N PRO A 51 12.83 -6.69 9.55
CA PRO A 51 11.45 -6.45 9.94
C PRO A 51 10.56 -6.21 8.71
N ASN A 52 9.33 -6.69 8.78
CA ASN A 52 8.36 -6.47 7.73
C ASN A 52 7.81 -5.04 7.78
N LEU A 53 8.39 -4.13 6.99
CA LEU A 53 7.86 -2.76 6.83
C LEU A 53 6.73 -2.69 5.80
N ARG A 54 6.28 -3.84 5.29
CA ARG A 54 5.40 -4.01 4.14
C ARG A 54 4.16 -4.84 4.45
N GLN A 55 3.64 -4.69 5.66
CA GLN A 55 2.54 -5.50 6.18
C GLN A 55 1.19 -5.18 5.52
N VAL A 56 0.98 -3.92 5.14
CA VAL A 56 -0.22 -3.44 4.45
C VAL A 56 0.20 -2.49 3.32
N HIS A 57 -0.30 -2.74 2.11
CA HIS A 57 -0.14 -1.83 0.97
C HIS A 57 -1.42 -1.03 0.75
N LEU A 58 -1.30 0.30 0.61
CA LEU A 58 -2.43 1.20 0.40
C LEU A 58 -2.25 2.02 -0.88
N ILE A 59 -3.28 2.06 -1.71
CA ILE A 59 -3.37 2.93 -2.90
C ILE A 59 -4.60 3.83 -2.77
N HIS A 60 -4.52 5.02 -3.35
CA HIS A 60 -5.62 5.98 -3.45
C HIS A 60 -6.38 5.72 -4.76
N GLU A 61 -7.70 5.65 -4.71
CA GLU A 61 -8.55 5.30 -5.84
C GLU A 61 -8.39 6.29 -7.01
N GLU A 62 -8.05 7.54 -6.71
CA GLU A 62 -7.77 8.57 -7.70
C GLU A 62 -6.66 8.11 -8.66
N LEU A 63 -5.64 7.38 -8.19
CA LEU A 63 -4.64 6.78 -9.09
C LEU A 63 -5.28 5.77 -10.04
N HIS A 64 -6.19 4.91 -9.57
CA HIS A 64 -6.86 3.96 -10.45
C HIS A 64 -7.71 4.67 -11.50
N GLN A 65 -8.35 5.78 -11.13
CA GLN A 65 -9.14 6.59 -12.07
C GLN A 65 -8.23 7.22 -13.13
N GLU A 66 -7.07 7.77 -12.73
CA GLU A 66 -6.07 8.33 -13.64
C GLU A 66 -5.51 7.26 -14.60
N LEU A 67 -5.16 6.08 -14.08
CA LEU A 67 -4.67 4.97 -14.89
C LEU A 67 -5.73 4.47 -15.88
N ARG A 68 -6.99 4.35 -15.45
CA ARG A 68 -8.11 4.01 -16.35
C ARG A 68 -8.33 5.06 -17.43
N ALA A 69 -8.24 6.34 -17.08
CA ALA A 69 -8.32 7.43 -18.06
C ALA A 69 -7.16 7.40 -19.07
N ALA A 70 -5.99 6.91 -18.66
CA ALA A 70 -4.84 6.68 -19.54
C ALA A 70 -4.93 5.39 -20.38
N GLY A 71 -6.05 4.64 -20.30
CA GLY A 71 -6.31 3.45 -21.10
C GLY A 71 -5.83 2.13 -20.49
N PHE A 72 -5.43 2.14 -19.22
CA PHE A 72 -5.10 0.91 -18.48
C PHE A 72 -6.35 0.30 -17.85
N ASP A 73 -6.35 -1.02 -17.66
CA ASP A 73 -7.45 -1.71 -16.99
C ASP A 73 -6.99 -2.05 -15.58
N VAL A 74 -7.36 -1.18 -14.63
CA VAL A 74 -6.91 -1.27 -13.23
C VAL A 74 -8.08 -1.04 -12.29
N GLY A 75 -8.40 -2.08 -11.53
CA GLY A 75 -9.36 -2.11 -10.45
C GLY A 75 -8.72 -2.36 -9.07
N PRO A 76 -9.55 -2.42 -8.01
CA PRO A 76 -9.07 -2.67 -6.65
C PRO A 76 -8.35 -4.01 -6.50
N GLY A 77 -7.20 -3.97 -5.83
CA GLY A 77 -6.31 -5.11 -5.57
C GLY A 77 -5.40 -5.47 -6.74
N GLU A 78 -5.63 -4.95 -7.94
CA GLU A 78 -4.87 -5.35 -9.13
C GLU A 78 -3.46 -4.78 -9.13
N MET A 79 -3.23 -3.66 -8.44
CA MET A 79 -1.89 -3.11 -8.19
C MET A 79 -1.20 -3.73 -6.96
N GLY A 80 -1.80 -4.79 -6.41
CA GLY A 80 -1.31 -5.55 -5.27
C GLY A 80 -1.56 -4.87 -3.93
N GLU A 81 -2.41 -3.87 -3.87
CA GLU A 81 -2.78 -3.20 -2.62
C GLU A 81 -3.80 -3.98 -1.80
N ASN A 82 -3.72 -3.84 -0.48
CA ASN A 82 -4.67 -4.40 0.45
C ASN A 82 -5.84 -3.45 0.73
N VAL A 83 -5.61 -2.15 0.64
CA VAL A 83 -6.63 -1.13 0.94
C VAL A 83 -6.62 -0.09 -0.17
N THR A 84 -7.79 0.15 -0.76
CA THR A 84 -8.01 1.29 -1.64
C THR A 84 -8.70 2.41 -0.85
N THR A 85 -8.05 3.56 -0.74
CA THR A 85 -8.58 4.75 -0.07
C THR A 85 -9.22 5.71 -1.08
N ARG A 86 -9.99 6.69 -0.62
CA ARG A 86 -10.54 7.77 -1.45
C ARG A 86 -10.54 9.05 -0.63
N GLY A 87 -10.18 10.18 -1.24
CA GLY A 87 -10.13 11.49 -0.61
C GLY A 87 -8.97 11.66 0.38
N VAL A 88 -7.94 10.81 0.28
CA VAL A 88 -6.75 10.84 1.15
C VAL A 88 -5.51 11.03 0.30
N GLY A 89 -4.81 12.14 0.48
CA GLY A 89 -3.53 12.44 -0.20
C GLY A 89 -2.38 11.59 0.34
N LEU A 90 -2.44 10.26 0.14
CA LEU A 90 -1.51 9.30 0.75
C LEU A 90 -0.03 9.61 0.50
N LEU A 91 0.31 10.10 -0.69
CA LEU A 91 1.69 10.32 -1.12
C LEU A 91 2.32 11.57 -0.48
N ASP A 92 1.48 12.49 0.01
CA ASP A 92 1.90 13.75 0.63
C ASP A 92 1.96 13.66 2.16
N LEU A 93 1.54 12.53 2.74
CA LEU A 93 1.58 12.30 4.18
C LEU A 93 3.02 12.15 4.66
N PRO A 94 3.36 12.63 5.87
CA PRO A 94 4.70 12.42 6.42
C PRO A 94 4.93 10.97 6.86
N THR A 95 6.19 10.54 6.84
CA THR A 95 6.63 9.27 7.42
C THR A 95 6.22 9.20 8.90
N GLY A 96 5.65 8.06 9.32
CA GLY A 96 5.13 7.87 10.68
C GLY A 96 3.70 8.36 10.88
N THR A 97 3.01 8.80 9.82
CA THR A 97 1.56 9.06 9.88
C THR A 97 0.80 7.80 10.25
N VAL A 98 -0.12 7.92 11.20
CA VAL A 98 -1.02 6.83 11.57
C VAL A 98 -2.36 7.02 10.88
N LEU A 99 -2.80 5.99 10.17
CA LEU A 99 -4.14 5.92 9.61
C LEU A 99 -5.01 5.07 10.53
N ARG A 100 -6.12 5.64 11.02
CA ARG A 100 -7.21 4.86 11.63
C ARG A 100 -8.16 4.42 10.54
N LEU A 101 -8.31 3.11 10.40
CA LEU A 101 -9.13 2.45 9.37
C LEU A 101 -10.35 1.82 10.05
N GLY A 102 -11.54 2.36 9.79
CA GLY A 102 -12.74 1.93 10.49
C GLY A 102 -12.69 2.28 11.99
N ALA A 103 -13.26 1.39 12.82
CA ALA A 103 -13.39 1.64 14.26
C ALA A 103 -12.07 1.48 15.02
N ASP A 104 -11.39 0.34 14.80
CA ASP A 104 -10.34 -0.13 15.71
C ASP A 104 -8.95 -0.16 15.08
N ALA A 105 -8.86 -0.50 13.79
CA ALA A 105 -7.59 -0.80 13.16
C ALA A 105 -6.74 0.46 12.95
N ARG A 106 -5.45 0.36 13.28
CA ARG A 106 -4.48 1.45 13.08
C ARG A 106 -3.25 0.94 12.35
N VAL A 107 -2.82 1.68 11.33
CA VAL A 107 -1.60 1.39 10.59
C VAL A 107 -0.69 2.60 10.55
N GLU A 108 0.61 2.40 10.67
CA GLU A 108 1.62 3.45 10.54
C GLU A 108 2.26 3.40 9.15
N ILE A 109 2.25 4.52 8.44
CA ILE A 109 2.87 4.64 7.12
C ILE A 109 4.40 4.61 7.28
N THR A 110 5.03 3.60 6.66
CA THR A 110 6.47 3.38 6.69
C THR A 110 7.19 4.00 5.50
N GLY A 111 6.51 4.17 4.36
CA GLY A 111 7.11 4.79 3.18
C GLY A 111 6.35 4.54 1.88
N LEU A 112 6.92 4.98 0.77
CA LEU A 112 6.40 4.77 -0.58
C LEU A 112 6.67 3.33 -1.04
N ARG A 113 5.65 2.71 -1.63
CA ARG A 113 5.85 1.44 -2.33
C ARG A 113 6.77 1.67 -3.53
N ASN A 114 7.82 0.87 -3.66
CA ASN A 114 8.73 0.95 -4.81
C ASN A 114 8.15 0.18 -6.01
N PRO A 115 7.80 0.84 -7.13
CA PRO A 115 7.38 0.17 -8.36
C PRO A 115 8.46 -0.74 -8.93
N CYS A 116 8.04 -1.88 -9.47
CA CYS A 116 8.91 -2.91 -10.03
C CYS A 116 8.35 -3.44 -11.36
N GLN A 117 9.16 -4.24 -12.04
CA GLN A 117 8.85 -4.81 -13.36
C GLN A 117 7.53 -5.61 -13.40
N GLN A 118 7.09 -6.20 -12.28
CA GLN A 118 5.81 -6.92 -12.19
C GLN A 118 4.60 -6.08 -12.63
N ILE A 119 4.68 -4.74 -12.52
CA ILE A 119 3.64 -3.85 -13.04
C ILE A 119 3.53 -3.92 -14.56
N ASN A 120 4.66 -3.89 -15.25
CA ASN A 120 4.68 -3.99 -16.71
C ASN A 120 4.32 -5.41 -17.17
N ASP A 121 4.65 -6.43 -16.37
CA ASP A 121 4.27 -7.81 -16.64
C ASP A 121 2.75 -8.01 -16.49
N PHE A 122 2.11 -7.27 -15.57
CA PHE A 122 0.65 -7.20 -15.44
C PHE A 122 0.01 -6.46 -16.62
N GLN A 123 0.48 -5.25 -16.93
CA GLN A 123 0.03 -4.51 -18.10
C GLN A 123 1.18 -3.70 -18.73
N PRO A 124 1.56 -3.95 -20.00
CA PRO A 124 2.68 -3.29 -20.64
C PRO A 124 2.53 -1.76 -20.66
N GLY A 125 3.59 -1.06 -20.21
CA GLY A 125 3.62 0.41 -20.19
C GLY A 125 2.99 1.04 -18.95
N LEU A 126 2.44 0.25 -18.02
CA LEU A 126 1.85 0.79 -16.79
C LEU A 126 2.91 1.34 -15.82
N LEU A 127 4.14 0.79 -15.83
CA LEU A 127 5.20 1.20 -14.91
C LEU A 127 5.60 2.66 -15.09
N ARG A 128 5.63 3.18 -16.32
CA ARG A 128 5.98 4.59 -16.59
C ARG A 128 4.95 5.58 -16.06
N GLU A 129 3.69 5.17 -15.89
CA GLU A 129 2.65 6.02 -15.33
C GLU A 129 2.82 6.22 -13.82
N VAL A 130 3.37 5.21 -13.13
CA VAL A 130 3.49 5.23 -11.66
C VAL A 130 4.92 5.44 -11.16
N LEU A 131 5.90 5.49 -12.06
CA LEU A 131 7.30 5.75 -11.78
C LEU A 131 7.84 6.78 -12.79
N GLY A 132 7.96 8.02 -12.35
CA GLY A 132 8.37 9.14 -13.19
C GLY A 132 9.47 9.98 -12.54
N ARG A 133 9.68 11.17 -13.10
CA ARG A 133 10.53 12.21 -12.53
C ARG A 133 9.77 13.54 -12.48
N ASP A 134 10.03 14.33 -11.44
CA ASP A 134 9.55 15.71 -11.36
C ASP A 134 10.41 16.66 -12.20
N GLU A 135 10.05 17.94 -12.21
CA GLU A 135 10.75 19.01 -12.95
C GLU A 135 12.23 19.16 -12.53
N GLN A 136 12.58 18.74 -11.31
CA GLN A 136 13.94 18.76 -10.80
C GLN A 136 14.68 17.43 -11.06
N GLY A 137 14.07 16.51 -11.80
CA GLY A 137 14.63 15.21 -12.16
C GLY A 137 14.59 14.18 -11.02
N ARG A 138 13.92 14.47 -9.90
CA ARG A 138 13.81 13.57 -8.74
C ARG A 138 12.77 12.49 -9.02
N VAL A 139 13.04 11.27 -8.57
CA VAL A 139 12.16 10.12 -8.83
C VAL A 139 10.84 10.25 -8.06
N VAL A 140 9.72 10.22 -8.78
CA VAL A 140 8.36 10.25 -8.22
C VAL A 140 7.77 8.84 -8.28
N ARG A 141 7.27 8.36 -7.14
CA ARG A 141 6.61 7.05 -7.01
C ARG A 141 5.15 7.29 -6.66
N ARG A 142 4.25 6.86 -7.52
CA ARG A 142 2.81 7.08 -7.36
C ARG A 142 2.05 5.85 -6.89
N ALA A 143 2.69 4.68 -6.91
CA ALA A 143 2.06 3.39 -6.64
C ALA A 143 1.73 3.12 -5.16
N GLY A 144 1.32 4.14 -4.41
CA GLY A 144 0.86 4.00 -3.02
C GLY A 144 1.95 3.95 -1.96
N VAL A 145 1.51 3.63 -0.74
CA VAL A 145 2.32 3.60 0.47
C VAL A 145 2.28 2.22 1.12
N MET A 146 3.33 1.90 1.87
CA MET A 146 3.39 0.73 2.73
C MET A 146 3.18 1.16 4.18
N ALA A 147 2.63 0.25 4.97
CA ALA A 147 2.38 0.47 6.37
C ALA A 147 2.59 -0.80 7.21
N VAL A 148 2.76 -0.59 8.50
CA VAL A 148 2.75 -1.65 9.54
C VAL A 148 1.49 -1.53 10.40
N VAL A 149 0.97 -2.66 10.88
CA VAL A 149 -0.23 -2.67 11.71
C VAL A 149 0.17 -2.39 13.16
N LEU A 150 -0.33 -1.28 13.71
CA LEU A 150 -0.14 -0.92 15.13
C LEU A 150 -1.23 -1.52 16.02
N THR A 151 -2.46 -1.51 15.54
CA THR A 151 -3.63 -2.02 16.28
C THR A 151 -4.45 -2.90 15.35
N GLU A 152 -4.74 -4.10 15.82
CA GLU A 152 -5.57 -5.06 15.09
C GLU A 152 -7.01 -4.58 14.94
N GLY A 153 -7.71 -5.09 13.94
CA GLY A 153 -9.11 -4.77 13.71
C GLY A 153 -9.62 -5.30 12.38
N VAL A 154 -10.95 -5.32 12.23
CA VAL A 154 -11.59 -5.68 10.95
C VAL A 154 -11.90 -4.41 10.19
N VAL A 155 -11.47 -4.35 8.94
CA VAL A 155 -11.70 -3.23 8.03
C VAL A 155 -12.57 -3.66 6.86
N ARG A 156 -13.46 -2.77 6.42
CA ARG A 156 -14.46 -3.01 5.37
C ARG A 156 -14.51 -1.89 4.33
N PRO A 157 -14.91 -2.18 3.08
CA PRO A 157 -15.28 -1.12 2.14
C PRO A 157 -16.34 -0.21 2.77
N GLY A 158 -16.19 1.11 2.59
CA GLY A 158 -17.09 2.12 3.16
C GLY A 158 -16.65 2.68 4.52
N ASP A 159 -15.79 1.99 5.27
CA ASP A 159 -15.27 2.50 6.55
C ASP A 159 -14.52 3.83 6.39
N PRO A 160 -14.59 4.73 7.39
CA PRO A 160 -13.84 5.98 7.37
C PRO A 160 -12.33 5.73 7.43
N VAL A 161 -11.57 6.67 6.89
CA VAL A 161 -10.12 6.75 7.04
C VAL A 161 -9.81 8.09 7.70
N GLU A 162 -9.20 8.04 8.88
CA GLU A 162 -8.74 9.24 9.58
C GLU A 162 -7.22 9.27 9.60
N VAL A 163 -6.67 10.46 9.39
CA VAL A 163 -5.25 10.73 9.33
C VAL A 163 -4.80 11.38 10.64
N ILE A 164 -3.84 10.76 11.30
CA ILE A 164 -3.21 11.27 12.53
C ILE A 164 -1.75 11.54 12.22
N LEU A 165 -1.39 12.83 12.13
CA LEU A 165 -0.04 13.26 11.78
C LEU A 165 0.91 13.08 12.97
N PRO A 166 2.19 12.74 12.71
CA PRO A 166 3.22 12.76 13.74
C PRO A 166 3.51 14.19 14.19
N PRO A 167 4.10 14.39 15.39
CA PRO A 167 4.60 15.68 15.82
C PRO A 167 5.62 16.26 14.81
N PRO A 168 5.69 17.59 14.64
CA PRO A 168 6.70 18.22 13.80
C PRO A 168 8.12 18.05 14.38
N PRO A 169 9.18 18.13 13.54
CA PRO A 169 9.14 18.40 12.11
C PRO A 169 8.73 17.17 11.28
N HIS A 170 7.94 17.41 10.24
CA HIS A 170 7.49 16.38 9.31
C HIS A 170 8.62 15.95 8.37
N ARG A 171 8.71 14.63 8.12
CA ARG A 171 9.66 14.04 7.17
C ARG A 171 8.89 13.49 5.97
N PRO A 172 9.35 13.73 4.73
CA PRO A 172 8.73 13.16 3.54
C PRO A 172 8.84 11.63 3.55
N LEU A 173 8.01 10.97 2.75
CA LEU A 173 8.07 9.52 2.56
C LEU A 173 9.25 9.14 1.66
N GLU A 174 10.01 8.14 2.11
CA GLU A 174 11.05 7.49 1.32
C GLU A 174 10.59 6.13 0.81
N LYS A 175 11.31 5.54 -0.14
CA LYS A 175 10.98 4.20 -0.65
C LYS A 175 11.24 3.16 0.44
N VAL A 176 10.35 2.16 0.53
CA VAL A 176 10.52 0.98 1.40
C VAL A 176 10.40 -0.34 0.67
#